data_AF-A0A926TZ62-F1
#
_entry.id   AF-A0A926TZ62-F1
#
_cell.length_a   1.000
_cell.length_b   1.000
_cell.length_c   1.000
_cell.angle_alpha   90.00
_cell.angle_beta   90.00
_cell.angle_gamma   90.00
#
_symmetry.space_group_name_H-M   'P 1'
#
loop_
_entity.id
_entity.type
_entity.pdbx_description
1 polymer ?
#
loop_
_entity_poly.entity_id
_entity_poly.type
_entity_poly.pdbx_seq_one_letter_code
_entity_poly.pdbx_strand_id
1 'polypeptide(L)' 'MQADVNAIPESIEALTHRIFTTGRITRADENLLLRATRSATTLNHEEYNLVRQMQVRLQMGLLKVVD' A
#
# COMPACT_ATOMS: atom_id res chain seq x y z
N MET A 1 -10.09 13.05 23.54
CA MET A 1 -9.11 12.59 22.53
C MET A 1 -9.91 11.89 21.44
N GLN A 2 -10.44 12.64 20.48
CA GLN A 2 -11.18 12.08 19.35
C GLN A 2 -10.15 11.72 18.26
N ALA A 3 -9.97 10.42 18.01
CA ALA A 3 -9.31 9.96 16.81
C ALA A 3 -10.27 10.19 15.64
N ASP A 4 -9.87 11.07 14.74
CA ASP A 4 -10.63 11.50 13.57
C ASP A 4 -11.04 10.29 12.73
N VAL A 5 -12.35 10.11 12.57
CA VAL A 5 -13.01 9.09 11.75
C VAL A 5 -13.08 9.58 10.30
N ASN A 6 -11.94 10.05 9.78
CA ASN A 6 -11.75 10.29 8.36
C ASN A 6 -10.78 9.24 7.83
N ALA A 7 -11.25 7.99 7.83
CA ALA A 7 -10.71 6.97 6.95
C ALA A 7 -11.05 7.39 5.51
N ILE A 8 -10.27 8.35 5.00
CA ILE A 8 -10.06 8.49 3.57
C ILE A 8 -9.72 7.06 3.12
N PRO A 9 -10.40 6.46 2.14
CA PRO A 9 -9.87 5.28 1.49
C PRO A 9 -8.54 5.75 0.92
N GLU A 10 -7.45 5.54 1.68
CA GLU A 10 -6.12 5.99 1.30
C GLU A 10 -5.91 5.44 -0.10
N SER A 11 -5.87 6.34 -1.09
CA SER A 11 -5.69 5.92 -2.47
C SER A 11 -4.44 5.06 -2.53
N ILE A 12 -4.40 4.08 -3.43
CA ILE A 12 -3.25 3.18 -3.55
C ILE A 12 -1.96 3.99 -3.65
N GLU A 13 -2.01 5.14 -4.33
CA GLU A 13 -0.96 6.15 -4.41
C GLU A 13 -0.52 6.73 -3.07
N ALA A 14 -1.45 7.22 -2.23
CA ALA A 14 -1.11 7.77 -0.92
C ALA A 14 -0.50 6.71 0.01
N LEU A 15 -1.05 5.48 -0.05
CA LEU A 15 -0.52 4.33 0.67
C LEU A 15 0.90 3.98 0.20
N THR A 16 1.13 3.90 -1.13
CA THR A 16 2.46 3.60 -1.69
C THR A 16 3.46 4.66 -1.28
N HIS A 17 3.08 5.93 -1.39
CA HIS A 17 3.94 7.06 -1.04
C HIS A 17 4.40 6.95 0.41
N ARG A 18 3.48 6.74 1.36
CA ARG A 18 3.81 6.54 2.78
C ARG A 18 4.79 5.40 3.00
N ILE A 19 4.57 4.26 2.34
CA ILE A 19 5.41 3.06 2.50
C ILE A 19 6.80 3.28 1.91
N PHE A 20 6.90 3.94 0.76
CA PHE A 20 8.19 4.27 0.15
C PHE A 20 8.97 5.30 0.96
N THR A 21 8.30 6.28 1.57
CA THR A 21 8.95 7.27 2.44
C THR A 21 9.46 6.63 3.74
N THR A 22 8.66 5.75 4.34
CA THR A 22 9.01 5.16 5.64
C THR A 22 9.90 3.92 5.53
N GLY A 23 9.94 3.30 4.35
CA GLY A 23 10.59 2.00 4.14
C GLY A 23 9.89 0.85 4.89
N ARG A 24 8.66 1.09 5.36
CA ARG A 24 7.92 0.19 6.24
C ARG A 24 6.54 -0.06 5.67
N ILE A 25 6.09 -1.30 5.77
CA ILE A 25 4.75 -1.71 5.38
C ILE A 25 4.09 -2.43 6.54
N THR A 26 2.83 -2.13 6.85
CA THR A 26 2.10 -2.90 7.85
C THR A 26 1.44 -4.13 7.25
N ARG A 27 1.10 -5.12 8.07
CA ARG A 27 0.26 -6.25 7.63
C ARG A 27 -1.12 -5.80 7.15
N ALA A 28 -1.63 -4.70 7.71
CA ALA A 28 -2.89 -4.09 7.25
C ALA A 28 -2.74 -3.53 5.84
N ASP A 29 -1.61 -2.88 5.54
CA ASP A 29 -1.30 -2.32 4.23
C ASP A 29 -1.14 -3.42 3.17
N GLU A 30 -0.45 -4.52 3.50
CA GLU A 30 -0.34 -5.70 2.61
C GLU A 30 -1.72 -6.28 2.27
N ASN A 31 -2.58 -6.44 3.27
CA ASN A 31 -3.95 -6.92 3.05
C ASN A 31 -4.77 -5.95 2.20
N LEU A 32 -4.57 -4.64 2.36
CA LEU A 32 -5.27 -3.63 1.55
C LEU A 32 -4.83 -3.71 0.09
N LEU A 33 -3.52 -3.84 -0.19
CA LEU A 33 -2.97 -4.01 -1.54
C LEU A 33 -3.44 -5.32 -2.19
N LEU A 34 -3.48 -6.41 -1.42
CA LEU A 34 -3.98 -7.69 -1.88
C LEU A 34 -5.47 -7.62 -2.25
N ARG A 35 -6.27 -6.90 -1.45
CA ARG A 35 -7.69 -6.68 -1.74
C ARG A 35 -7.88 -5.78 -2.96
N ALA A 36 -7.06 -4.75 -3.11
CA ALA A 36 -7.11 -3.85 -4.27
C ALA A 36 -6.75 -4.56 -5.58
N THR A 37 -5.75 -5.45 -5.56
CA THR A 37 -5.38 -6.28 -6.72
C THR A 37 -6.39 -7.37 -7.06
N ARG A 38 -7.16 -7.86 -6.08
CA ARG A 38 -8.18 -8.92 -6.27
C ARG A 38 -9.58 -8.38 -6.51
N SER A 39 -9.86 -7.13 -6.16
CA SER A 39 -11.16 -6.51 -6.39
C SER A 39 -11.38 -6.30 -7.88
N ALA A 40 -12.63 -6.39 -8.34
CA ALA A 40 -13.03 -6.08 -9.72
C ALA A 40 -12.81 -4.59 -10.10
N THR A 41 -12.33 -3.78 -9.15
CA THR A 41 -11.81 -2.44 -9.39
C THR A 41 -10.49 -2.58 -10.15
N THR A 42 -10.55 -2.47 -11.47
CA THR A 42 -9.36 -2.50 -12.32
C THR A 42 -8.41 -1.40 -11.87
N LEU A 43 -7.29 -1.78 -11.24
CA LEU A 43 -6.19 -0.85 -10.98
C LEU A 43 -5.83 -0.19 -12.31
N ASN A 44 -5.68 1.13 -12.30
CA ASN A 44 -5.17 1.82 -13.48
C ASN A 44 -3.69 1.45 -13.71
N HIS A 45 -3.13 1.84 -14.85
CA HIS A 45 -1.76 1.45 -15.20
C HIS A 45 -0.71 1.97 -14.20
N GLU A 46 -0.94 3.15 -13.63
CA GLU A 46 -0.04 3.78 -12.64
C GLU A 46 -0.11 3.05 -11.30
N GLU A 47 -1.32 2.75 -10.81
CA GLU A 47 -1.56 1.98 -9.59
C GLU A 47 -0.97 0.58 -9.68
N TYR A 48 -1.12 -0.07 -10.84
CA TYR A 48 -0.50 -1.38 -11.09
C TYR A 48 1.03 -1.31 -11.00
N ASN A 49 1.63 -0.28 -11.61
CA ASN A 49 3.07 -0.07 -11.55
C ASN A 49 3.56 0.21 -10.13
N LEU A 50 2.79 0.95 -9.33
CA LEU A 50 3.07 1.24 -7.93
C LEU A 50 3.07 -0.05 -7.08
N VAL A 51 2.03 -0.88 -7.21
CA VAL A 51 1.95 -2.17 -6.51
C VAL A 51 3.10 -3.10 -6.93
N ARG A 52 3.42 -3.15 -8.22
CA ARG A 52 4.55 -3.96 -8.72
C ARG A 52 5.88 -3.49 -8.13
N GLN A 53 6.12 -2.19 -8.06
CA GLN A 53 7.35 -1.63 -7.46
C GLN A 53 7.45 -1.97 -5.97
N MET A 54 6.34 -1.91 -5.24
CA MET A 54 6.32 -2.34 -3.83
C MET A 54 6.72 -3.80 -3.68
N GLN A 55 6.13 -4.69 -4.48
CA GLN A 55 6.41 -6.12 -4.40
C GLN A 55 7.89 -6.41 -4.68
N VAL A 56 8.48 -5.75 -5.67
CA VAL A 56 9.92 -5.87 -5.96
C VAL A 56 10.76 -5.37 -4.78
N ARG A 57 10.43 -4.21 -4.19
CA ARG A 57 11.17 -3.68 -3.03
C ARG A 57 11.03 -4.57 -1.78
N LEU A 58 9.88 -5.22 -1.57
CA LEU A 58 9.69 -6.23 -0.52
C LEU A 58 10.57 -7.45 -0.76
N GLN A 59 10.57 -7.99 -1.98
CA GLN A 59 11.42 -9.14 -2.35
C GLN A 59 12.92 -8.85 -2.20
N MET A 60 13.34 -7.61 -2.47
CA MET A 60 14.71 -7.15 -2.27
C MET A 60 15.06 -6.83 -0.81
N GLY A 61 14.11 -6.92 0.12
CA GLY A 61 14.31 -6.55 1.53
C GLY A 61 14.49 -5.05 1.78
N LEU A 62 14.12 -4.20 0.82
CA LEU A 62 14.17 -2.74 0.93
C LEU A 62 12.96 -2.15 1.66
N LEU A 63 11.90 -2.94 1.79
CA LEU A 63 10.74 -2.62 2.62
C LEU A 63 10.69 -3.62 3.78
N LYS A 64 10.53 -3.10 4.99
CA LYS A 64 10.39 -3.92 6.19
C LYS A 64 8.92 -4.05 6.57
N VAL A 65 8.44 -5.28 6.69
CA VAL A 65 7.12 -5.53 7.28
C VAL A 65 7.18 -5.23 8.77
N VAL A 66 6.29 -4.36 9.23
CA VAL A 66 6.11 -3.97 10.64
C VAL A 66 4.67 -4.27 11.05
N ASP A 67 4.41 -4.46 12.34
CA ASP A 67 3.04 -4.61 12.85
C ASP A 67 2.40 -3.23 13.08
#